data_AF-A0A963IKQ6-F1
#
_entry.id   AF-A0A963IKQ6-F1
#
_cell.length_a   1.000
_cell.length_b   1.000
_cell.length_c   1.000
_cell.angle_alpha   90.00
_cell.angle_beta   90.00
_cell.angle_gamma   90.00
#
_symmetry.space_group_name_H-M   'P 1'
#
loop_
_entity.id
_entity.type
_entity.pdbx_description
1 polymer ?
#
loop_
_entity_poly.entity_id
_entity_poly.type
_entity_poly.pdbx_seq_one_letter_code
_entity_poly.pdbx_strand_id
1 'polypeptide(L)'
;MIVAPASLKLSVALSFCLLACCLFLAGAAGVVAAEQPATGEAVLYHNFRPIVTFRANVLGATPAARVRKSEQRINQLTPAQMVLPIELSDLSVGSVRGITLDIDGNLLFGIAETDLDPQERITLEQAAERARENIAEALRADAEQRRPQVLLKGAGLSAAATVVAFALLWLIARATGLLVRHVQRLIEKGDAGSRLRWARHGWLLVQRVSQLFLGVLWLSVAYLWLTYVLARFPLTQPLGDRLGNFLLELLEDIGSSFIGAMPGLTTAVVILFMTKAANDAIGNFFKAAKAGRVHAPGLHADTVSATHRLVTVMVWGLGIAIAYPFIPMSNSDAFKGLSVMLGFMFT
;
A
#
# COMPACT_ATOMS: atom_id res chain seq x y z
N MET A 1 40.19 -8.63 -10.20
CA MET A 1 39.03 -9.48 -10.52
C MET A 1 38.76 -10.40 -9.33
N ILE A 2 37.74 -10.11 -8.52
CA ILE A 2 37.22 -11.07 -7.53
C ILE A 2 35.84 -11.43 -8.05
N VAL A 3 35.76 -12.55 -8.75
CA VAL A 3 34.49 -13.16 -9.12
C VAL A 3 33.85 -13.61 -7.81
N ALA A 4 32.87 -12.85 -7.31
CA ALA A 4 32.08 -13.30 -6.17
C ALA A 4 31.48 -14.67 -6.55
N PRO A 5 31.67 -15.70 -5.72
CA PRO A 5 31.27 -17.05 -6.05
C PRO A 5 29.76 -17.10 -6.29
N ALA A 6 29.31 -17.95 -7.22
CA ALA A 6 27.89 -18.08 -7.60
C ALA A 6 26.97 -18.34 -6.39
N SER A 7 27.50 -18.94 -5.32
CA SER A 7 26.83 -19.15 -4.03
C SER A 7 26.45 -17.85 -3.30
N LEU A 8 27.24 -16.78 -3.43
CA LEU A 8 26.95 -15.49 -2.79
C LEU A 8 25.81 -14.74 -3.51
N LYS A 9 25.76 -14.85 -4.85
CA LYS A 9 24.65 -14.30 -5.65
C LYS A 9 23.34 -15.05 -5.38
N LEU A 10 23.42 -16.36 -5.19
CA LEU A 10 22.29 -17.20 -4.84
C LEU A 10 21.77 -16.88 -3.43
N SER A 11 22.67 -16.70 -2.45
CA SER A 11 22.33 -16.31 -1.08
C SER A 11 21.64 -14.94 -0.98
N VAL A 12 22.13 -13.93 -1.71
CA VAL A 12 21.50 -12.59 -1.71
C VAL A 12 20.13 -12.63 -2.39
N ALA A 13 20.00 -13.36 -3.51
CA ALA A 13 18.71 -13.55 -4.16
C ALA A 13 17.71 -14.30 -3.25
N LEU A 14 18.18 -15.30 -2.51
CA LEU A 14 17.35 -16.08 -1.57
C LEU A 14 16.90 -15.25 -0.37
N SER A 15 17.80 -14.50 0.26
CA SER A 15 17.46 -13.57 1.35
C SER A 15 16.53 -12.46 0.89
N PHE A 16 16.67 -12.00 -0.37
CA PHE A 16 15.77 -11.00 -0.93
C PHE A 16 14.39 -11.56 -1.24
N CYS A 17 14.33 -12.79 -1.76
CA CYS A 17 13.08 -13.51 -1.99
C CYS A 17 12.35 -13.78 -0.68
N LEU A 18 13.09 -14.12 0.39
CA LEU A 18 12.55 -14.24 1.75
C LEU A 18 12.03 -12.91 2.28
N LEU A 19 12.76 -11.81 2.13
CA LEU A 19 12.31 -10.49 2.59
C LEU A 19 11.07 -10.01 1.83
N ALA A 20 11.02 -10.19 0.51
CA ALA A 20 9.86 -9.88 -0.32
C ALA A 20 8.66 -10.77 0.05
N CYS A 21 8.90 -12.06 0.31
CA CYS A 21 7.87 -12.99 0.80
C CYS A 21 7.35 -12.58 2.19
N CYS A 22 8.22 -12.13 3.10
CA CYS A 22 7.81 -11.61 4.40
C CYS A 22 6.99 -10.32 4.29
N LEU A 23 7.37 -9.39 3.40
CA LEU A 23 6.61 -8.17 3.13
C LEU A 23 5.24 -8.48 2.51
N PHE A 24 5.19 -9.47 1.62
CA PHE A 24 3.95 -9.97 1.02
C PHE A 24 3.02 -10.61 2.05
N LEU A 25 3.56 -11.47 2.92
CA LEU A 25 2.81 -12.10 4.00
C LEU A 25 2.33 -11.05 5.03
N ALA A 26 3.14 -10.04 5.33
CA ALA A 26 2.75 -8.94 6.22
C ALA A 26 1.61 -8.09 5.62
N GLY A 27 1.68 -7.78 4.32
CA GLY A 27 0.59 -7.08 3.62
C GLY A 27 -0.70 -7.90 3.56
N ALA A 28 -0.59 -9.20 3.23
CA ALA A 28 -1.75 -10.10 3.20
C ALA A 28 -2.37 -10.31 4.60
N ALA A 29 -1.55 -10.39 5.64
CA ALA A 29 -2.02 -10.47 7.02
C ALA A 29 -2.72 -9.18 7.48
N GLY A 30 -2.24 -8.00 7.05
CA GLY A 30 -2.88 -6.72 7.33
C GLY A 30 -4.32 -6.62 6.78
N VAL A 31 -4.54 -7.11 5.55
CA VAL A 31 -5.88 -7.14 4.92
C VAL A 31 -6.85 -8.07 5.66
N VAL A 32 -6.36 -9.16 6.25
CA VAL A 32 -7.20 -10.10 7.05
C VAL A 32 -7.39 -9.61 8.49
N ALA A 33 -6.41 -8.90 9.05
CA ALA A 33 -6.43 -8.43 10.44
C ALA A 33 -7.22 -7.11 10.64
N ALA A 34 -7.47 -6.33 9.58
CA ALA A 34 -8.16 -5.04 9.66
C ALA A 34 -9.62 -5.13 10.15
N GLU A 35 -10.21 -6.32 10.23
CA GLU A 35 -11.64 -6.54 10.48
C GLU A 35 -11.88 -7.41 11.75
N GLN A 36 -11.08 -7.23 12.80
CA GLN A 36 -11.33 -7.90 14.08
C GLN A 36 -12.48 -7.21 14.83
N PRO A 37 -13.56 -7.95 15.19
CA PRO A 37 -14.67 -7.39 15.95
C PRO A 37 -14.23 -6.86 17.33
N ALA A 38 -14.99 -5.89 17.85
CA ALA A 38 -14.74 -5.36 19.19
C ALA A 38 -14.86 -6.46 20.26
N THR A 39 -14.19 -6.28 21.40
CA THR A 39 -14.20 -7.27 22.48
C THR A 39 -15.62 -7.57 22.96
N GLY A 40 -16.10 -8.79 22.72
CA GLY A 40 -17.45 -9.25 23.07
C GLY A 40 -18.40 -9.38 21.88
N GLU A 41 -18.05 -8.84 20.71
CA GLU A 41 -18.77 -9.02 19.45
C GLU A 41 -18.28 -10.27 18.71
N ALA A 42 -19.14 -10.82 17.85
CA ALA A 42 -18.76 -11.94 16.98
C ALA A 42 -19.41 -11.79 15.62
N VAL A 43 -18.60 -11.79 14.56
CA VAL A 43 -19.08 -11.71 13.17
C VAL A 43 -19.33 -13.11 12.65
N LEU A 44 -20.52 -13.34 12.09
CA LEU A 44 -20.81 -14.52 11.30
C LEU A 44 -20.18 -14.35 9.91
N TYR A 45 -19.17 -15.18 9.61
CA TYR A 45 -18.57 -15.25 8.28
C TYR A 45 -19.09 -16.48 7.53
N HIS A 46 -19.30 -16.33 6.22
CA HIS A 46 -19.48 -17.46 5.32
C HIS A 46 -18.60 -17.26 4.09
N ASN A 47 -17.62 -18.15 3.87
CA ASN A 47 -16.72 -18.10 2.71
C ASN A 47 -16.07 -16.72 2.48
N PHE A 48 -15.41 -16.19 3.52
CA PHE A 48 -14.74 -14.87 3.53
C PHE A 48 -15.67 -13.66 3.37
N ARG A 49 -16.99 -13.85 3.46
CA ARG A 49 -17.99 -12.76 3.45
C ARG A 49 -18.52 -12.53 4.87
N PRO A 50 -18.42 -11.31 5.41
CA PRO A 50 -19.10 -10.97 6.66
C PRO A 50 -20.61 -10.91 6.38
N ILE A 51 -21.39 -11.63 7.17
CA ILE A 51 -22.84 -11.72 7.00
C ILE A 51 -23.53 -10.75 7.94
N VAL A 52 -23.26 -10.89 9.24
CA VAL A 52 -23.83 -10.09 10.32
C VAL A 52 -22.92 -10.11 11.54
N THR A 53 -22.88 -9.01 12.28
CA THR A 53 -22.19 -8.93 13.57
C THR A 53 -23.19 -9.12 14.70
N PHE A 54 -22.99 -10.14 15.53
CA PHE A 54 -23.71 -10.29 16.79
C PHE A 54 -23.00 -9.53 17.89
N ARG A 55 -23.74 -8.70 18.63
CA ARG A 55 -23.20 -7.86 19.69
C ARG A 55 -23.79 -8.18 21.05
N ALA A 56 -25.02 -8.67 21.09
CA ALA A 56 -25.74 -8.90 22.33
C ALA A 56 -25.93 -10.39 22.65
N ASN A 57 -26.02 -10.66 23.96
CA ASN A 57 -26.50 -11.93 24.47
C ASN A 57 -28.02 -12.01 24.28
N VAL A 58 -28.50 -13.04 23.57
CA VAL A 58 -29.92 -13.23 23.29
C VAL A 58 -30.37 -14.58 23.83
N LEU A 59 -31.39 -14.58 24.71
CA LEU A 59 -31.92 -15.79 25.35
C LEU A 59 -30.82 -16.67 26.01
N GLY A 60 -29.83 -16.03 26.62
CA GLY A 60 -28.69 -16.69 27.27
C GLY A 60 -27.59 -17.17 26.31
N ALA A 61 -27.73 -16.98 25.00
CA ALA A 61 -26.68 -17.31 24.03
C ALA A 61 -25.75 -16.11 23.79
N THR A 62 -24.44 -16.32 23.97
CA THR A 62 -23.42 -15.32 23.66
C THR A 62 -23.28 -15.08 22.15
N PRO A 63 -22.77 -13.92 21.69
CA PRO A 63 -22.47 -13.68 20.28
C PRO A 63 -21.69 -14.81 19.62
N ALA A 64 -20.60 -15.27 20.24
CA ALA A 64 -19.80 -16.40 19.73
C ALA A 64 -20.59 -17.73 19.69
N ALA A 65 -21.49 -17.97 20.65
CA ALA A 65 -22.35 -19.15 20.62
C ALA A 65 -23.41 -19.06 19.51
N ARG A 66 -23.92 -17.84 19.23
CA ARG A 66 -24.85 -17.57 18.13
C ARG A 66 -24.16 -17.83 16.78
N VAL A 67 -22.95 -17.29 16.56
CA VAL A 67 -22.14 -17.59 15.35
C VAL A 67 -22.02 -19.09 15.13
N ARG A 68 -21.53 -19.85 16.12
CA ARG A 68 -21.32 -21.30 15.97
C ARG A 68 -22.61 -22.06 15.62
N LYS A 69 -23.74 -21.70 16.24
CA LYS A 69 -25.05 -22.31 15.92
C LYS A 69 -25.49 -21.95 14.51
N SER A 70 -25.31 -20.69 14.09
CA SER A 70 -25.64 -20.23 12.74
C SER A 70 -24.79 -20.92 11.69
N GLU A 71 -23.47 -21.02 11.90
CA GLU A 71 -22.56 -21.77 11.02
C GLU A 71 -22.97 -23.24 10.89
N GLN A 72 -23.32 -23.89 12.01
CA GLN A 72 -23.75 -25.28 11.98
C GLN A 72 -25.01 -25.47 11.11
N ARG A 73 -25.99 -24.56 11.20
CA ARG A 73 -27.23 -24.63 10.41
C ARG A 73 -26.99 -24.32 8.94
N ILE A 74 -26.16 -23.30 8.65
CA ILE A 74 -25.76 -22.95 7.28
C ILE A 74 -25.03 -24.12 6.61
N ASN A 75 -24.11 -24.78 7.32
CA ASN A 75 -23.34 -25.91 6.80
C ASN A 75 -24.18 -27.19 6.58
N GLN A 76 -25.40 -27.25 7.12
CA GLN A 76 -26.33 -28.36 6.90
C GLN A 76 -27.20 -28.18 5.65
N LEU A 77 -27.18 -26.98 5.03
CA LEU A 77 -27.96 -26.72 3.82
C LEU A 77 -27.45 -27.56 2.65
N THR A 78 -28.40 -28.09 1.88
CA THR A 78 -28.09 -28.74 0.59
C THR A 78 -27.88 -27.69 -0.51
N PRO A 79 -27.13 -28.01 -1.58
CA PRO A 79 -26.96 -27.08 -2.71
C PRO A 79 -28.28 -26.62 -3.35
N ALA A 80 -29.34 -27.44 -3.29
CA ALA A 80 -30.66 -27.08 -3.78
C ALA A 80 -31.35 -26.04 -2.86
N GLN A 81 -31.11 -26.11 -1.55
CA GLN A 81 -31.65 -25.13 -0.59
C GLN A 81 -30.90 -23.80 -0.65
N MET A 82 -29.61 -23.80 -0.96
CA MET A 82 -28.77 -22.59 -1.05
C MET A 82 -29.23 -21.57 -2.10
N VAL A 83 -30.06 -21.98 -3.07
CA VAL A 83 -30.60 -21.10 -4.12
C VAL A 83 -32.03 -20.65 -3.86
N LEU A 84 -32.67 -21.15 -2.80
CA LEU A 84 -34.03 -20.77 -2.42
C LEU A 84 -34.07 -19.34 -1.85
N PRO A 85 -35.22 -18.65 -1.93
CA PRO A 85 -35.39 -17.37 -1.27
C PRO A 85 -35.26 -17.53 0.24
N ILE A 86 -34.68 -16.51 0.88
CA ILE A 86 -34.55 -16.41 2.34
C ILE A 86 -35.74 -15.61 2.85
N GLU A 87 -36.50 -16.21 3.75
CA GLU A 87 -37.67 -15.60 4.36
C GLU A 87 -37.28 -14.85 5.63
N LEU A 88 -37.86 -13.67 5.82
CA LEU A 88 -37.72 -12.87 7.04
C LEU A 88 -38.96 -13.05 7.90
N SER A 89 -38.77 -13.47 9.15
CA SER A 89 -39.86 -13.65 10.11
C SER A 89 -39.60 -12.84 11.38
N ASP A 90 -40.63 -12.17 11.89
CA ASP A 90 -40.53 -11.42 13.14
C ASP A 90 -40.37 -12.39 14.32
N LEU A 91 -39.40 -12.10 15.18
CA LEU A 91 -39.17 -12.81 16.43
C LEU A 91 -39.43 -11.88 17.60
N SER A 92 -40.47 -12.20 18.37
CA SER A 92 -40.77 -11.52 19.64
C SER A 92 -40.85 -12.55 20.75
N VAL A 93 -39.76 -12.71 21.51
CA VAL A 93 -39.68 -13.64 22.64
C VAL A 93 -39.32 -12.87 23.91
N GLY A 94 -40.29 -12.74 24.81
CA GLY A 94 -40.13 -11.96 26.04
C GLY A 94 -39.90 -10.47 25.74
N SER A 95 -38.78 -9.92 26.18
CA SER A 95 -38.35 -8.55 25.88
C SER A 95 -37.43 -8.42 24.66
N VAL A 96 -37.09 -9.54 24.01
CA VAL A 96 -36.22 -9.53 22.83
C VAL A 96 -37.09 -9.40 21.57
N ARG A 97 -36.91 -8.28 20.87
CA ARG A 97 -37.41 -8.07 19.51
C ARG A 97 -36.28 -8.32 18.51
N GLY A 98 -36.57 -9.06 17.46
CA GLY A 98 -35.62 -9.43 16.42
C GLY A 98 -36.30 -9.89 15.14
N ILE A 99 -35.50 -10.19 14.13
CA ILE A 99 -35.94 -10.79 12.86
C ILE A 99 -35.10 -12.05 12.64
N THR A 100 -35.75 -13.16 12.27
CA THR A 100 -35.08 -14.39 11.86
C THR A 100 -35.00 -14.51 10.35
N LEU A 101 -33.93 -15.14 9.88
CA LEU A 101 -33.71 -15.50 8.50
C LEU A 101 -33.81 -17.01 8.39
N ASP A 102 -34.74 -17.47 7.57
CA ASP A 102 -35.10 -18.88 7.43
C ASP A 102 -35.07 -19.29 5.95
N ILE A 103 -34.69 -20.54 5.66
CA ILE A 103 -34.77 -21.13 4.31
C ILE A 103 -35.56 -22.42 4.41
N ASP A 104 -36.72 -22.47 3.75
CA ASP A 104 -37.55 -23.68 3.68
C ASP A 104 -37.88 -24.24 5.08
N GLY A 105 -38.27 -23.34 6.00
CA GLY A 105 -38.53 -23.67 7.41
C GLY A 105 -37.29 -23.98 8.26
N ASN A 106 -36.07 -23.90 7.71
CA ASN A 106 -34.82 -24.06 8.45
C ASN A 106 -34.26 -22.70 8.86
N LEU A 107 -34.28 -22.42 10.16
CA LEU A 107 -33.68 -21.22 10.74
C LEU A 107 -32.18 -21.17 10.46
N LEU A 108 -31.71 -20.10 9.84
CA LEU A 108 -30.28 -19.84 9.70
C LEU A 108 -29.77 -19.14 10.97
N PHE A 109 -30.27 -17.92 11.19
CA PHE A 109 -29.90 -17.07 12.30
C PHE A 109 -30.96 -16.00 12.56
N GLY A 110 -30.87 -15.35 13.72
CA GLY A 110 -31.73 -14.23 14.07
C GLY A 110 -30.90 -13.04 14.49
N ILE A 111 -31.38 -11.85 14.14
CA ILE A 111 -30.79 -10.55 14.47
C ILE A 111 -31.70 -9.91 15.51
N ALA A 112 -31.15 -9.50 16.65
CA ALA A 112 -31.90 -8.78 17.66
C ALA A 112 -31.72 -7.27 17.47
N GLU A 113 -32.68 -6.49 17.96
CA GLU A 113 -32.57 -5.02 18.01
C GLU A 113 -31.34 -4.58 18.80
N THR A 114 -30.93 -5.37 19.81
CA THR A 114 -29.73 -5.14 20.61
C THR A 114 -28.42 -5.46 19.88
N ASP A 115 -28.46 -6.04 18.67
CA ASP A 115 -27.28 -6.23 17.82
C ASP A 115 -26.98 -5.01 16.92
N LEU A 116 -27.91 -4.06 16.81
CA LEU A 116 -27.77 -2.89 15.94
C LEU A 116 -26.65 -1.97 16.43
N ASP A 117 -25.92 -1.38 15.48
CA ASP A 117 -24.89 -0.39 15.80
C ASP A 117 -25.57 0.96 16.03
N PRO A 118 -25.43 1.58 17.21
CA PRO A 118 -25.95 2.92 17.45
C PRO A 118 -25.34 3.97 16.50
N GLN A 119 -24.15 3.73 15.94
CA GLN A 119 -23.46 4.64 15.03
C GLN A 119 -23.97 4.53 13.59
N GLU A 120 -24.35 3.34 13.11
CA GLU A 120 -24.84 3.16 11.74
C GLU A 120 -26.24 3.74 11.50
N ARG A 121 -27.04 3.92 12.56
CA ARG A 121 -28.41 4.48 12.51
C ARG A 121 -29.34 3.77 11.50
N ILE A 122 -29.26 2.45 11.43
CA ILE A 122 -30.15 1.62 10.59
C ILE A 122 -31.27 0.99 11.42
N THR A 123 -32.41 0.70 10.78
CA THR A 123 -33.50 -0.03 11.44
C THR A 123 -33.23 -1.54 11.49
N LEU A 124 -33.97 -2.25 12.33
CA LEU A 124 -33.88 -3.71 12.43
C LEU A 124 -34.20 -4.39 11.09
N GLU A 125 -35.20 -3.88 10.37
CA GLU A 125 -35.62 -4.37 9.05
C GLU A 125 -34.51 -4.14 8.01
N GLN A 126 -33.86 -2.97 8.03
CA GLN A 126 -32.73 -2.68 7.14
C GLN A 126 -31.52 -3.57 7.43
N ALA A 127 -31.23 -3.83 8.71
CA ALA A 127 -30.16 -4.75 9.11
C ALA A 127 -30.46 -6.19 8.68
N ALA A 128 -31.70 -6.65 8.85
CA ALA A 128 -32.16 -7.96 8.40
C ALA A 128 -32.10 -8.11 6.89
N GLU A 129 -32.51 -7.08 6.14
CA GLU A 129 -32.45 -7.08 4.69
C GLU A 129 -31.00 -7.11 4.18
N ARG A 130 -30.11 -6.30 4.76
CA ARG A 130 -28.67 -6.35 4.45
C ARG A 130 -28.08 -7.73 4.74
N ALA A 131 -28.40 -8.31 5.89
CA ALA A 131 -27.93 -9.66 6.21
C ALA A 131 -28.48 -10.71 5.24
N ARG A 132 -29.75 -10.57 4.82
CA ARG A 132 -30.41 -11.42 3.83
C ARG A 132 -29.72 -11.36 2.49
N GLU A 133 -29.37 -10.17 2.02
CA GLU A 133 -28.59 -9.98 0.79
C GLU A 133 -27.20 -10.61 0.89
N ASN A 134 -26.47 -10.33 1.97
CA ASN A 134 -25.13 -10.86 2.21
C ASN A 134 -25.12 -12.40 2.26
N ILE A 135 -26.04 -13.03 3.01
CA ILE A 135 -26.10 -14.50 3.08
C ILE A 135 -26.62 -15.10 1.78
N ALA A 136 -27.59 -14.48 1.09
CA ALA A 136 -28.07 -14.98 -0.19
C ALA A 136 -26.96 -14.98 -1.25
N GLU A 137 -26.15 -13.92 -1.31
CA GLU A 137 -24.99 -13.87 -2.20
C GLU A 137 -23.97 -14.95 -1.83
N ALA A 138 -23.67 -15.13 -0.55
CA ALA A 138 -22.70 -16.12 -0.09
C ALA A 138 -23.13 -17.56 -0.38
N LEU A 139 -24.41 -17.89 -0.17
CA LEU A 139 -24.97 -19.21 -0.47
C LEU A 139 -25.06 -19.49 -1.98
N ARG A 140 -25.44 -18.48 -2.78
CA ARG A 140 -25.42 -18.59 -4.25
C ARG A 140 -24.01 -18.83 -4.76
N ALA A 141 -23.01 -18.15 -4.21
CA ALA A 141 -21.62 -18.36 -4.59
C ALA A 141 -21.14 -19.80 -4.30
N ASP A 142 -21.51 -20.40 -3.16
CA ASP A 142 -21.22 -21.81 -2.86
C ASP A 142 -21.93 -22.74 -3.86
N ALA A 143 -23.21 -22.51 -4.11
CA ALA A 143 -23.98 -23.31 -5.07
C ALA A 143 -23.42 -23.22 -6.51
N GLU A 144 -23.01 -22.02 -6.96
CA GLU A 144 -22.43 -21.79 -8.28
C GLU A 144 -21.06 -22.44 -8.44
N GLN A 145 -20.22 -22.38 -7.40
CA GLN A 145 -18.89 -22.99 -7.43
C GLN A 145 -18.94 -24.50 -7.68
N ARG A 146 -20.00 -25.18 -7.26
CA ARG A 146 -20.18 -26.63 -7.49
C ARG A 146 -20.49 -26.97 -8.95
N ARG A 147 -20.83 -25.98 -9.80
CA ARG A 147 -21.09 -26.21 -11.22
C ARG A 147 -19.78 -26.45 -11.98
N PRO A 148 -19.65 -27.57 -12.72
CA PRO A 148 -18.39 -27.93 -13.39
C PRO A 148 -17.99 -26.90 -14.46
N GLN A 149 -18.97 -26.25 -15.10
CA GLN A 149 -18.72 -25.19 -16.09
C GLN A 149 -18.02 -23.98 -15.47
N VAL A 150 -18.39 -23.59 -14.24
CA VAL A 150 -17.79 -22.47 -13.52
C VAL A 150 -16.36 -22.83 -13.12
N LEU A 151 -16.14 -24.03 -12.60
CA LEU A 151 -14.80 -24.53 -12.26
C LEU A 151 -13.88 -24.63 -13.47
N LEU A 152 -14.37 -25.16 -14.60
CA LEU A 152 -13.59 -25.27 -15.84
C LEU A 152 -13.23 -23.90 -16.40
N LYS A 153 -14.17 -22.95 -16.41
CA LYS A 153 -13.91 -21.57 -16.84
C LYS A 153 -12.91 -20.88 -15.91
N GLY A 154 -13.09 -21.01 -14.60
CA GLY A 154 -12.17 -20.48 -13.58
C GLY A 154 -10.77 -21.07 -13.70
N ALA A 155 -10.66 -22.39 -13.85
CA ALA A 155 -9.39 -23.09 -14.06
C ALA A 155 -8.72 -22.68 -15.38
N GLY A 156 -9.47 -22.57 -16.47
CA GLY A 156 -8.94 -22.13 -17.77
C GLY A 156 -8.39 -20.70 -17.73
N LEU A 157 -9.14 -19.77 -17.13
CA LEU A 157 -8.68 -18.38 -16.94
C LEU A 157 -7.48 -18.30 -15.98
N SER A 158 -7.45 -19.12 -14.94
CA SER A 158 -6.34 -19.17 -13.98
C SER A 158 -5.07 -19.75 -14.63
N ALA A 159 -5.22 -20.78 -15.48
CA ALA A 159 -4.12 -21.33 -16.26
C ALA A 159 -3.55 -20.29 -17.23
N ALA A 160 -4.43 -19.57 -17.96
CA ALA A 160 -4.01 -18.48 -18.84
C ALA A 160 -3.27 -17.37 -18.06
N ALA A 161 -3.81 -16.94 -16.92
CA ALA A 161 -3.16 -15.94 -16.07
C ALA A 161 -1.81 -16.42 -15.53
N THR A 162 -1.69 -17.71 -15.21
CA THR A 162 -0.43 -18.32 -14.77
C THR A 162 0.61 -18.30 -15.88
N VAL A 163 0.23 -18.66 -17.11
CA VAL A 163 1.14 -18.57 -18.27
C VAL A 163 1.60 -17.13 -18.50
N VAL A 164 0.68 -16.16 -18.43
CA VAL A 164 1.03 -14.73 -18.55
C VAL A 164 1.97 -14.29 -17.44
N ALA A 165 1.70 -14.66 -16.18
CA ALA A 165 2.56 -14.34 -15.05
C ALA A 165 3.96 -14.93 -15.24
N PHE A 166 4.08 -16.21 -15.59
CA PHE A 166 5.37 -16.83 -15.88
C PHE A 166 6.10 -16.15 -17.05
N ALA A 167 5.39 -15.79 -18.12
CA ALA A 167 5.97 -15.05 -19.24
C ALA A 167 6.51 -13.67 -18.81
N LEU A 168 5.76 -12.93 -17.99
CA LEU A 168 6.19 -11.65 -17.44
C LEU A 168 7.42 -11.82 -16.54
N LEU A 169 7.39 -12.78 -15.61
CA LEU A 169 8.54 -13.06 -14.73
C LEU A 169 9.77 -13.49 -15.53
N TRP A 170 9.61 -14.27 -16.59
CA TRP A 170 10.68 -14.65 -17.49
C TRP A 170 11.25 -13.45 -18.26
N LEU A 171 10.39 -12.57 -18.79
CA LEU A 171 10.79 -11.33 -19.45
C LEU A 171 11.58 -10.42 -18.50
N ILE A 172 11.11 -10.28 -17.26
CA ILE A 172 11.77 -9.52 -16.20
C ILE A 172 13.17 -10.09 -15.93
N ALA A 173 13.28 -11.40 -15.68
CA ALA A 173 14.56 -12.07 -15.43
C ALA A 173 15.51 -11.94 -16.63
N ARG A 174 14.99 -12.04 -17.85
CA ARG A 174 15.77 -11.88 -19.08
C ARG A 174 16.25 -10.45 -19.27
N ALA A 175 15.39 -9.45 -19.06
CA ALA A 175 15.75 -8.04 -19.14
C ALA A 175 16.87 -7.69 -18.15
N THR A 176 16.78 -8.19 -16.90
CA THR A 176 17.86 -8.01 -15.91
C THR A 176 19.17 -8.63 -16.37
N GLY A 177 19.12 -9.87 -16.89
CA GLY A 177 20.30 -10.55 -17.42
C GLY A 177 20.96 -9.78 -18.57
N LEU A 178 20.16 -9.18 -19.46
CA LEU A 178 20.65 -8.34 -20.55
C LEU A 178 21.26 -7.03 -20.05
N LEU A 179 20.59 -6.37 -19.10
CA LEU A 179 21.01 -5.08 -18.54
C LEU A 179 22.34 -5.23 -17.79
N VAL A 180 22.48 -6.27 -16.96
CA VAL A 180 23.76 -6.58 -16.28
C VAL A 180 24.88 -6.82 -17.28
N ARG A 181 24.64 -7.60 -18.36
CA ARG A 181 25.65 -7.85 -19.41
C ARG A 181 25.98 -6.61 -20.22
N HIS A 182 25.01 -5.72 -20.45
CA HIS A 182 25.22 -4.48 -21.19
C HIS A 182 26.11 -3.54 -20.37
N VAL A 183 25.82 -3.41 -19.08
CA VAL A 183 26.61 -2.53 -18.20
C VAL A 183 28.02 -3.09 -17.96
N GLN A 184 28.19 -4.40 -17.78
CA GLN A 184 29.53 -5.00 -17.69
C GLN A 184 30.41 -4.63 -18.90
N ARG A 185 29.85 -4.66 -20.11
CA ARG A 185 30.55 -4.27 -21.35
C ARG A 185 30.89 -2.78 -21.43
N LEU A 186 30.08 -1.90 -20.83
CA LEU A 186 30.37 -0.47 -20.75
C LEU A 186 31.50 -0.18 -19.75
N ILE A 187 31.58 -0.94 -18.65
CA ILE A 187 32.63 -0.80 -17.64
C ILE A 187 33.97 -1.31 -18.18
N GLU A 188 33.99 -2.47 -18.85
CA GLU A 188 35.22 -3.02 -19.45
C GLU A 188 35.81 -2.12 -20.56
N LYS A 189 34.97 -1.34 -21.25
CA LYS A 189 35.43 -0.36 -22.26
C LYS A 189 35.86 0.98 -21.67
N GLY A 190 35.55 1.25 -20.40
CA GLY A 190 35.78 2.53 -19.73
C GLY A 190 37.03 2.61 -18.86
N ASP A 191 37.87 1.57 -18.81
CA ASP A 191 39.00 1.43 -17.89
C ASP A 191 40.25 2.29 -18.22
N ALA A 192 40.06 3.38 -18.98
CA ALA A 192 41.10 4.37 -19.27
C ALA A 192 40.81 5.71 -18.53
N GLY A 193 41.06 5.76 -17.21
CA GLY A 193 41.12 7.05 -16.50
C GLY A 193 40.75 7.01 -15.01
N SER A 194 41.70 7.40 -14.17
CA SER A 194 41.75 7.30 -12.69
C SER A 194 40.73 8.12 -11.86
N ARG A 195 39.57 8.53 -12.41
CA ARG A 195 38.49 9.21 -11.64
C ARG A 195 37.42 8.25 -11.07
N LEU A 196 37.55 6.95 -11.30
CA LEU A 196 36.47 5.95 -11.10
C LEU A 196 36.45 5.23 -9.73
N ARG A 197 37.12 5.74 -8.69
CA ARG A 197 37.04 5.12 -7.33
C ARG A 197 35.76 5.49 -6.57
N TRP A 198 35.24 6.71 -6.75
CA TRP A 198 33.94 7.14 -6.19
C TRP A 198 32.75 6.48 -6.92
N ALA A 199 32.90 6.22 -8.22
CA ALA A 199 31.92 5.50 -9.02
C ALA A 199 31.70 4.05 -8.54
N ARG A 200 32.71 3.39 -7.96
CA ARG A 200 32.56 1.99 -7.50
C ARG A 200 31.61 1.86 -6.28
N HIS A 201 31.60 2.84 -5.37
CA HIS A 201 30.66 2.87 -4.24
C HIS A 201 29.24 3.30 -4.68
N GLY A 202 29.13 4.32 -5.53
CA GLY A 202 27.84 4.71 -6.13
C GLY A 202 27.23 3.58 -6.99
N TRP A 203 28.07 2.81 -7.67
CA TRP A 203 27.64 1.68 -8.50
C TRP A 203 27.01 0.54 -7.69
N LEU A 204 27.54 0.23 -6.52
CA LEU A 204 26.93 -0.77 -5.61
C LEU A 204 25.55 -0.31 -5.13
N LEU A 205 25.36 1.00 -4.88
CA LEU A 205 24.05 1.56 -4.54
C LEU A 205 23.07 1.46 -5.72
N VAL A 206 23.49 1.84 -6.93
CA VAL A 206 22.67 1.70 -8.15
C VAL A 206 22.26 0.25 -8.39
N GLN A 207 23.19 -0.69 -8.20
CA GLN A 207 22.91 -2.12 -8.33
C GLN A 207 21.92 -2.59 -7.25
N ARG A 208 22.09 -2.18 -5.99
CA ARG A 208 21.15 -2.53 -4.90
C ARG A 208 19.76 -1.96 -5.17
N VAL A 209 19.64 -0.68 -5.53
CA VAL A 209 18.37 -0.03 -5.87
C VAL A 209 17.71 -0.72 -7.07
N SER A 210 18.48 -1.07 -8.10
CA SER A 210 17.94 -1.81 -9.26
C SER A 210 17.44 -3.22 -8.87
N GLN A 211 18.13 -3.89 -7.94
CA GLN A 211 17.69 -5.18 -7.40
C GLN A 211 16.42 -5.04 -6.54
N LEU A 212 16.34 -3.99 -5.72
CA LEU A 212 15.12 -3.67 -4.95
C LEU A 212 13.94 -3.46 -5.89
N PHE A 213 14.10 -2.59 -6.89
CA PHE A 213 13.07 -2.30 -7.89
C PHE A 213 12.62 -3.56 -8.62
N LEU A 214 13.56 -4.45 -8.97
CA LEU A 214 13.24 -5.70 -9.64
C LEU A 214 12.45 -6.66 -8.75
N GLY A 215 12.82 -6.79 -7.49
CA GLY A 215 12.09 -7.64 -6.57
C GLY A 215 10.70 -7.08 -6.24
N VAL A 216 10.55 -5.75 -6.17
CA VAL A 216 9.23 -5.11 -6.12
C VAL A 216 8.41 -5.48 -7.35
N LEU A 217 8.96 -5.37 -8.56
CA LEU A 217 8.26 -5.75 -9.78
C LEU A 217 7.84 -7.23 -9.80
N TRP A 218 8.74 -8.12 -9.36
CA TRP A 218 8.45 -9.55 -9.24
C TRP A 218 7.30 -9.81 -8.26
N LEU A 219 7.33 -9.12 -7.11
CA LEU A 219 6.28 -9.19 -6.10
C LEU A 219 4.95 -8.62 -6.60
N SER A 220 4.98 -7.51 -7.34
CA SER A 220 3.79 -6.92 -7.95
C SER A 220 3.14 -7.89 -8.93
N VAL A 221 3.92 -8.58 -9.77
CA VAL A 221 3.38 -9.61 -10.68
C VAL A 221 2.76 -10.76 -9.90
N ALA A 222 3.44 -11.26 -8.86
CA ALA A 222 2.91 -12.32 -8.01
C ALA A 222 1.61 -11.92 -7.30
N TYR A 223 1.55 -10.69 -6.77
CA TYR A 223 0.37 -10.11 -6.15
C TYR A 223 -0.80 -10.02 -7.12
N LEU A 224 -0.61 -9.39 -8.28
CA LEU A 224 -1.64 -9.24 -9.30
C LEU A 224 -2.14 -10.59 -9.81
N TRP A 225 -1.23 -11.55 -10.00
CA TRP A 225 -1.59 -12.92 -10.37
C TRP A 225 -2.46 -13.58 -9.30
N LEU A 226 -2.07 -13.52 -8.02
CA LEU A 226 -2.83 -14.13 -6.93
C LEU A 226 -4.22 -13.49 -6.79
N THR A 227 -4.29 -12.16 -6.78
CA THR A 227 -5.53 -11.37 -6.74
C THR A 227 -6.46 -11.77 -7.87
N TYR A 228 -5.93 -11.87 -9.10
CA TYR A 228 -6.71 -12.27 -10.26
C TYR A 228 -7.23 -13.70 -10.16
N VAL A 229 -6.39 -14.67 -9.75
CA VAL A 229 -6.77 -16.08 -9.61
C VAL A 229 -7.86 -16.24 -8.56
N LEU A 230 -7.73 -15.60 -7.39
CA LEU A 230 -8.74 -15.63 -6.34
C LEU A 230 -10.08 -15.04 -6.80
N ALA A 231 -10.05 -13.97 -7.60
CA ALA A 231 -11.25 -13.35 -8.18
C ALA A 231 -11.99 -14.23 -9.20
N ARG A 232 -11.38 -15.33 -9.70
CA ARG A 232 -12.03 -16.22 -10.68
C ARG A 232 -12.88 -17.32 -10.07
N PHE A 233 -12.77 -17.60 -8.78
CA PHE A 233 -13.58 -18.61 -8.10
C PHE A 233 -14.62 -17.92 -7.20
N PRO A 234 -15.92 -18.22 -7.33
CA PRO A 234 -16.98 -17.55 -6.55
C PRO A 234 -16.75 -17.55 -5.03
N LEU A 235 -16.17 -18.62 -4.49
CA LEU A 235 -15.87 -18.76 -3.07
C LEU A 235 -14.74 -17.84 -2.61
N THR A 236 -13.70 -17.64 -3.43
CA THR A 236 -12.52 -16.82 -3.09
C THR A 236 -12.59 -15.41 -3.67
N GLN A 237 -13.63 -15.11 -4.44
CA GLN A 237 -13.82 -13.82 -5.09
C GLN A 237 -13.77 -12.63 -4.12
N PRO A 238 -14.36 -12.70 -2.90
CA PRO A 238 -14.22 -11.63 -1.90
C PRO A 238 -12.78 -11.32 -1.52
N LEU A 239 -11.91 -12.34 -1.46
CA LEU A 239 -10.49 -12.11 -1.17
C LEU A 239 -9.80 -11.41 -2.33
N GLY A 240 -10.10 -11.83 -3.57
CA GLY A 240 -9.61 -11.17 -4.77
C GLY A 240 -10.04 -9.70 -4.84
N ASP A 241 -11.30 -9.40 -4.55
CA ASP A 241 -11.82 -8.04 -4.52
C ASP A 241 -11.17 -7.20 -3.43
N ARG A 242 -11.03 -7.72 -2.21
CA ARG A 242 -10.36 -7.02 -1.10
C ARG A 242 -8.91 -6.70 -1.43
N LEU A 243 -8.17 -7.66 -2.00
CA LEU A 243 -6.80 -7.45 -2.47
C LEU A 243 -6.75 -6.40 -3.60
N GLY A 244 -7.67 -6.48 -4.56
CA GLY A 244 -7.76 -5.53 -5.66
C GLY A 244 -8.03 -4.10 -5.18
N ASN A 245 -9.05 -3.93 -4.33
CA ASN A 245 -9.45 -2.63 -3.78
C ASN A 245 -8.34 -2.04 -2.92
N PHE A 246 -7.70 -2.84 -2.05
CA PHE A 246 -6.55 -2.38 -1.27
C PHE A 246 -5.42 -1.82 -2.16
N LEU A 247 -5.12 -2.49 -3.28
CA LEU A 247 -4.11 -1.99 -4.21
C LEU A 247 -4.53 -0.70 -4.91
N LEU A 248 -5.81 -0.57 -5.27
CA LEU A 248 -6.37 0.63 -5.90
C LEU A 248 -6.38 1.80 -4.93
N GLU A 249 -6.84 1.61 -3.70
CA GLU A 249 -6.80 2.59 -2.62
C GLU A 249 -5.37 3.05 -2.35
N LEU A 250 -4.42 2.11 -2.22
CA LEU A 250 -3.01 2.47 -2.04
C LEU A 250 -2.46 3.27 -3.22
N LEU A 251 -2.82 2.92 -4.46
CA LEU A 251 -2.39 3.65 -5.65
C LEU A 251 -3.04 5.03 -5.74
N GLU A 252 -4.30 5.15 -5.34
CA GLU A 252 -5.03 6.40 -5.23
C GLU A 252 -4.43 7.32 -4.16
N ASP A 253 -4.09 6.78 -2.99
CA ASP A 253 -3.40 7.48 -1.90
C ASP A 253 -2.03 8.01 -2.34
N ILE A 254 -1.24 7.17 -3.03
CA ILE A 254 0.07 7.58 -3.57
C ILE A 254 -0.11 8.64 -4.67
N GLY A 255 -1.06 8.43 -5.57
CA GLY A 255 -1.33 9.32 -6.70
C GLY A 255 -1.83 10.69 -6.25
N SER A 256 -2.82 10.70 -5.35
CA SER A 256 -3.37 11.93 -4.75
C SER A 256 -2.33 12.67 -3.91
N SER A 257 -1.50 11.95 -3.13
CA SER A 257 -0.37 12.54 -2.41
C SER A 257 0.64 13.20 -3.35
N PHE A 258 0.97 12.55 -4.48
CA PHE A 258 1.90 13.10 -5.46
C PHE A 258 1.36 14.38 -6.12
N ILE A 259 0.08 14.38 -6.52
CA ILE A 259 -0.59 15.55 -7.10
C ILE A 259 -0.67 16.67 -6.06
N GLY A 260 -1.05 16.34 -4.81
CA GLY A 260 -1.11 17.30 -3.70
C GLY A 260 0.24 17.90 -3.33
N ALA A 261 1.35 17.23 -3.64
CA ALA A 261 2.71 17.73 -3.42
C ALA A 261 3.21 18.72 -4.50
N MET A 262 2.61 18.73 -5.70
CA MET A 262 3.05 19.58 -6.81
C MET A 262 3.02 21.09 -6.50
N PRO A 263 1.99 21.66 -5.85
CA PRO A 263 1.97 23.09 -5.51
C PRO A 263 3.10 23.49 -4.56
N GLY A 264 3.39 22.65 -3.55
CA GLY A 264 4.48 22.85 -2.61
C GLY A 264 5.84 22.86 -3.31
N LEU A 265 6.10 21.84 -4.14
CA LEU A 265 7.32 21.77 -4.95
C LEU A 265 7.46 22.98 -5.89
N THR A 266 6.37 23.41 -6.52
CA THR A 266 6.37 24.60 -7.38
C THR A 266 6.76 25.84 -6.58
N THR A 267 6.20 26.01 -5.38
CA THR A 267 6.52 27.13 -4.49
C THR A 267 7.99 27.09 -4.05
N ALA A 268 8.50 25.92 -3.67
CA ALA A 268 9.91 25.75 -3.32
C ALA A 268 10.84 26.11 -4.50
N VAL A 269 10.50 25.68 -5.71
CA VAL A 269 11.25 26.03 -6.93
C VAL A 269 11.23 27.54 -7.15
N VAL A 270 10.07 28.20 -7.05
CA VAL A 270 9.96 29.67 -7.19
C VAL A 270 10.84 30.40 -6.17
N ILE A 271 10.83 29.99 -4.89
CA ILE A 271 11.67 30.58 -3.83
C ILE A 271 13.16 30.42 -4.15
N LEU A 272 13.59 29.23 -4.59
CA LEU A 272 14.98 28.98 -4.97
C LEU A 272 15.39 29.80 -6.19
N PHE A 273 14.49 29.98 -7.18
CA PHE A 273 14.72 30.87 -8.31
C PHE A 273 14.88 32.33 -7.86
N MET A 274 14.03 32.82 -6.94
CA MET A 274 14.17 34.16 -6.37
C MET A 274 15.47 34.33 -5.59
N THR A 275 15.86 33.31 -4.82
CA THR A 275 17.11 33.30 -4.05
C THR A 275 18.32 33.36 -4.97
N LYS A 276 18.30 32.58 -6.06
CA LYS A 276 19.31 32.62 -7.11
C LYS A 276 19.40 34.02 -7.73
N ALA A 277 18.26 34.61 -8.10
CA ALA A 277 18.22 35.95 -8.68
C ALA A 277 18.79 37.02 -7.73
N ALA A 278 18.44 36.96 -6.44
CA ALA A 278 18.98 37.86 -5.41
C ALA A 278 20.50 37.68 -5.25
N ASN A 279 20.98 36.43 -5.20
CA ASN A 279 22.41 36.13 -5.12
C ASN A 279 23.18 36.64 -6.36
N ASP A 280 22.60 36.48 -7.56
CA ASP A 280 23.21 36.97 -8.80
C ASP A 280 23.27 38.51 -8.84
N ALA A 281 22.21 39.20 -8.36
CA ALA A 281 22.19 40.65 -8.23
C ALA A 281 23.25 41.18 -7.25
N ILE A 282 23.34 40.54 -6.07
CA ILE A 282 24.36 40.85 -5.06
C ILE A 282 25.77 40.60 -5.61
N GLY A 283 25.99 39.48 -6.30
CA GLY A 283 27.26 39.16 -6.94
C GLY A 283 27.65 40.18 -8.01
N ASN A 284 26.70 40.66 -8.79
CA ASN A 284 26.93 41.72 -9.77
C ASN A 284 27.31 43.05 -9.10
N PHE A 285 26.66 43.41 -7.99
CA PHE A 285 27.02 44.60 -7.21
C PHE A 285 28.45 44.51 -6.66
N PHE A 286 28.84 43.39 -6.05
CA PHE A 286 30.21 43.20 -5.55
C PHE A 286 31.26 43.18 -6.68
N LYS A 287 30.94 42.65 -7.86
CA LYS A 287 31.81 42.73 -9.04
C LYS A 287 31.98 44.18 -9.52
N ALA A 288 30.90 44.98 -9.53
CA ALA A 288 30.95 46.39 -9.91
C ALA A 288 31.73 47.25 -8.90
N ALA A 289 31.58 46.97 -7.60
CA ALA A 289 32.35 47.61 -6.53
C ALA A 289 33.85 47.28 -6.63
N LYS A 290 34.20 46.01 -6.90
CA LYS A 290 35.60 45.59 -7.12
C LYS A 290 36.24 46.25 -8.36
N ALA A 291 35.44 46.57 -9.38
CA ALA A 291 35.88 47.21 -10.61
C ALA A 291 35.99 48.76 -10.51
N GLY A 292 35.81 49.35 -9.31
CA GLY A 292 35.93 50.80 -9.09
C GLY A 292 34.80 51.65 -9.67
N ARG A 293 33.74 51.02 -10.18
CA ARG A 293 32.60 51.70 -10.85
C ARG A 293 31.53 52.21 -9.88
N VAL A 294 31.57 51.78 -8.62
CA VAL A 294 30.64 52.20 -7.55
C VAL A 294 31.46 52.50 -6.30
N HIS A 295 31.43 53.75 -5.83
CA HIS A 295 32.09 54.15 -4.58
C HIS A 295 31.15 53.85 -3.40
N ALA A 296 31.35 52.71 -2.74
CA ALA A 296 30.65 52.37 -1.50
C ALA A 296 31.53 52.82 -0.30
N PRO A 297 31.06 53.75 0.56
CA PRO A 297 31.84 54.21 1.71
C PRO A 297 32.13 53.03 2.66
N GLY A 298 33.40 52.73 2.91
CA GLY A 298 33.84 51.67 3.84
C GLY A 298 34.22 50.31 3.23
N LEU A 299 34.03 50.10 1.92
CA LEU A 299 34.36 48.83 1.25
C LEU A 299 35.76 48.89 0.59
N HIS A 300 36.77 48.30 1.24
CA HIS A 300 38.12 48.20 0.65
C HIS A 300 38.16 47.02 -0.33
N ALA A 301 38.80 47.19 -1.49
CA ALA A 301 38.85 46.19 -2.57
C ALA A 301 39.32 44.80 -2.11
N ASP A 302 40.15 44.75 -1.06
CA ASP A 302 40.75 43.53 -0.52
C ASP A 302 39.78 42.69 0.32
N THR A 303 38.77 43.29 0.97
CA THR A 303 37.77 42.56 1.79
C THR A 303 36.52 42.15 1.02
N VAL A 304 36.26 42.78 -0.15
CA VAL A 304 35.09 42.53 -1.01
C VAL A 304 34.87 41.04 -1.31
N SER A 305 35.95 40.29 -1.59
CA SER A 305 35.83 38.88 -1.95
C SER A 305 35.43 37.99 -0.78
N ALA A 306 35.84 38.33 0.44
CA ALA A 306 35.46 37.59 1.65
C ALA A 306 34.01 37.88 2.01
N THR A 307 33.60 39.14 1.99
CA THR A 307 32.22 39.57 2.26
C THR A 307 31.23 38.97 1.26
N HIS A 308 31.55 38.95 -0.04
CA HIS A 308 30.70 38.34 -1.06
C HIS A 308 30.42 36.86 -0.77
N ARG A 309 31.45 36.08 -0.39
CA ARG A 309 31.28 34.65 -0.05
C ARG A 309 30.36 34.47 1.16
N LEU A 310 30.53 35.27 2.21
CA LEU A 310 29.69 35.20 3.40
C LEU A 310 28.23 35.53 3.09
N VAL A 311 27.99 36.61 2.33
CA VAL A 311 26.64 37.02 1.92
C VAL A 311 25.99 35.97 1.02
N THR A 312 26.71 35.39 0.07
CA THR A 312 26.20 34.28 -0.77
C THR A 312 25.76 33.09 0.08
N VAL A 313 26.55 32.69 1.08
CA VAL A 313 26.17 31.59 1.98
C VAL A 313 24.93 31.95 2.81
N MET A 314 24.84 33.18 3.34
CA MET A 314 23.65 33.63 4.09
C MET A 314 22.39 33.66 3.21
N VAL A 315 22.48 34.17 1.98
CA VAL A 315 21.34 34.27 1.05
C VAL A 315 20.84 32.87 0.68
N TRP A 316 21.76 31.94 0.36
CA TRP A 316 21.39 30.55 0.09
C TRP A 316 20.81 29.85 1.33
N GLY A 317 21.42 30.05 2.50
CA GLY A 317 20.92 29.49 3.76
C GLY A 317 19.51 29.96 4.08
N LEU A 318 19.24 31.26 3.94
CA LEU A 318 17.92 31.84 4.12
C LEU A 318 16.91 31.31 3.09
N GLY A 319 17.29 31.26 1.81
CA GLY A 319 16.43 30.73 0.75
C GLY A 319 16.04 29.27 0.96
N ILE A 320 16.98 28.43 1.39
CA ILE A 320 16.72 27.03 1.74
C ILE A 320 15.81 26.93 2.96
N ALA A 321 16.04 27.74 4.00
CA ALA A 321 15.19 27.76 5.20
C ALA A 321 13.74 28.15 4.89
N ILE A 322 13.53 29.10 3.98
CA ILE A 322 12.18 29.53 3.55
C ILE A 322 11.53 28.51 2.62
N ALA A 323 12.30 27.84 1.76
CA ALA A 323 11.78 26.81 0.86
C ALA A 323 11.48 25.48 1.57
N TYR A 324 12.14 25.21 2.70
CA TYR A 324 12.06 23.94 3.42
C TYR A 324 10.63 23.48 3.78
N PRO A 325 9.73 24.32 4.32
CA PRO A 325 8.36 23.92 4.66
C PRO A 325 7.56 23.44 3.44
N PHE A 326 7.89 23.90 2.23
CA PHE A 326 7.16 23.59 1.01
C PHE A 326 7.64 22.31 0.32
N ILE A 327 8.76 21.73 0.76
CA ILE A 327 9.23 20.44 0.26
C ILE A 327 8.35 19.34 0.87
N PRO A 328 7.68 18.49 0.05
CA PRO A 328 6.91 17.37 0.57
C PRO A 328 7.80 16.49 1.46
N MET A 329 7.23 15.98 2.56
CA MET A 329 7.92 15.20 3.63
C MET A 329 8.62 16.02 4.72
N SER A 330 8.71 17.36 4.60
CA SER A 330 9.28 18.25 5.63
C SER A 330 8.55 18.22 6.98
N ASN A 331 7.25 17.90 6.96
CA ASN A 331 6.39 17.84 8.14
C ASN A 331 6.24 16.43 8.74
N SER A 332 6.92 15.42 8.17
CA SER A 332 6.91 14.05 8.67
C SER A 332 7.64 13.92 10.01
N ASP A 333 7.16 13.03 10.87
CA ASP A 333 7.72 12.80 12.22
C ASP A 333 9.18 12.35 12.16
N ALA A 334 9.56 11.62 11.10
CA ALA A 334 10.94 11.22 10.84
C ALA A 334 11.87 12.42 10.62
N PHE A 335 11.44 13.45 9.88
CA PHE A 335 12.24 14.66 9.63
C PHE A 335 12.29 15.57 10.87
N LYS A 336 11.19 15.68 11.63
CA LYS A 336 11.16 16.38 12.91
C LYS A 336 12.15 15.76 13.90
N GLY A 337 12.18 14.43 14.00
CA GLY A 337 13.13 13.71 14.84
C GLY A 337 14.59 13.95 14.44
N LEU A 338 14.89 13.98 13.14
CA LEU A 338 16.25 14.27 12.65
C LEU A 338 16.69 15.72 12.95
N SER A 339 15.78 16.68 12.83
CA SER A 339 16.04 18.09 13.16
C SER A 339 16.34 18.30 14.65
N VAL A 340 15.61 17.59 15.53
CA VAL A 340 15.86 17.62 16.98
C VAL A 340 17.22 16.99 17.31
N MET A 341 17.54 15.84 16.70
CA MET A 341 18.81 15.15 16.93
C MET A 341 20.02 15.97 16.46
N LEU A 342 19.92 16.63 15.30
CA LEU A 342 20.95 17.56 14.82
C LEU A 342 21.06 18.79 15.73
N GLY A 343 19.94 19.32 16.22
CA GLY A 343 19.92 20.40 17.20
C GLY A 343 20.73 20.09 18.46
N PHE A 344 20.60 18.87 18.99
CA PHE A 344 21.39 18.40 20.14
C PHE A 344 22.86 18.10 19.81
N MET A 345 23.22 17.84 18.56
CA MET A 345 24.62 17.61 18.16
C MET A 345 25.43 18.92 18.01
N PHE A 346 24.75 20.02 17.73
CA PHE A 346 25.36 21.35 17.51
C PHE A 346 25.25 22.29 18.72
N THR A 347 24.55 21.88 19.78
CA THR A 347 24.44 22.61 21.05
C THR A 347 25.32 21.96 22.10
#